data_AF-A0A7X8RLJ2-F1
#
_entry.id   AF-A0A7X8RLJ2-F1
#
_cell.length_a   1.000
_cell.length_b   1.000
_cell.length_c   1.000
_cell.angle_alpha   90.00
_cell.angle_beta   90.00
_cell.angle_gamma   90.00
#
_symmetry.space_group_name_H-M   'P 1'
#
loop_
_entity.id
_entity.type
_entity.pdbx_description
1 polymer ?
#
loop_
_entity_poly.entity_id
_entity_poly.type
_entity_poly.pdbx_seq_one_letter_code
_entity_poly.pdbx_strand_id
1 'polypeptide(L)'
;MKTLVCFGDSLTARHEGKDNPRLTEKISLQLPNYRVVNAGVSANTTKDALRRIEKDVLTYRPDLVTVLFGSNDAAVHKKVALNTYEENLIKITQLIGPDKTILITPPPVDEKLQPNRKNSELAKYADAVKRVSDETGSYLIDFYTELYSRTNYKELLVGILNDGLHFGEAGYDILANLITEKILDIESTREKKFD
;
A
#
# COMPACT_ATOMS: atom_id res chain seq x y z
N MET A 1 -17.18 -7.54 -14.05
CA MET A 1 -16.02 -6.65 -13.82
C MET A 1 -15.58 -6.85 -12.38
N LYS A 2 -14.32 -7.24 -12.16
CA LYS A 2 -13.78 -7.44 -10.81
C LYS A 2 -13.58 -6.09 -10.12
N THR A 3 -13.59 -6.04 -8.79
CA THR A 3 -13.35 -4.80 -8.02
C THR A 3 -12.05 -4.92 -7.24
N LEU A 4 -11.14 -3.97 -7.48
CA LEU A 4 -9.93 -3.75 -6.69
C LEU A 4 -10.13 -2.51 -5.84
N VAL A 5 -9.98 -2.61 -4.53
CA VAL A 5 -9.93 -1.44 -3.65
C VAL A 5 -8.48 -1.16 -3.25
N CYS A 6 -8.00 0.04 -3.49
CA CYS A 6 -6.70 0.50 -3.00
C CYS A 6 -6.88 1.22 -1.67
N PHE A 7 -6.59 0.53 -0.57
CA PHE A 7 -6.80 1.01 0.78
C PHE A 7 -5.49 1.49 1.41
N GLY A 8 -5.40 2.77 1.73
CA GLY A 8 -4.15 3.32 2.25
C GLY A 8 -4.23 4.75 2.72
N ASP A 9 -3.07 5.40 2.80
CA ASP A 9 -2.93 6.77 3.28
C ASP A 9 -2.79 7.80 2.13
N SER A 10 -1.97 8.84 2.32
CA SER A 10 -1.72 9.85 1.29
C SER A 10 -1.00 9.27 0.07
N LEU A 11 -0.18 8.23 0.22
CA LEU A 11 0.51 7.58 -0.90
C LEU A 11 -0.48 6.91 -1.85
N THR A 12 -1.62 6.44 -1.32
CA THR A 12 -2.71 5.91 -2.14
C THR A 12 -3.60 7.03 -2.68
N ALA A 13 -3.87 8.07 -1.89
CA ALA A 13 -4.80 9.15 -2.25
C ALA A 13 -4.25 10.18 -3.24
N ARG A 14 -2.93 10.22 -3.44
CA ARG A 14 -2.25 11.32 -4.14
C ARG A 14 -2.65 11.41 -5.62
N HIS A 15 -2.98 12.62 -6.06
CA HIS A 15 -3.28 12.95 -7.46
C HIS A 15 -2.06 13.24 -8.32
N GLU A 16 -1.02 13.81 -7.71
CA GLU A 16 0.23 14.13 -8.42
C GLU A 16 0.02 14.99 -9.67
N GLY A 17 -0.82 16.02 -9.53
CA GLY A 17 -1.11 16.99 -10.61
C GLY A 17 -2.09 16.49 -11.65
N LYS A 18 -2.78 15.37 -11.40
CA LYS A 18 -3.80 14.78 -12.27
C LYS A 18 -5.20 14.94 -11.70
N ASP A 19 -6.21 14.73 -12.55
CA ASP A 19 -7.62 14.79 -12.17
C ASP A 19 -8.03 13.63 -11.24
N ASN A 20 -7.34 12.49 -11.34
CA ASN A 20 -7.57 11.30 -10.54
C ASN A 20 -6.33 10.92 -9.71
N PRO A 21 -6.49 10.17 -8.60
CA PRO A 21 -5.35 9.62 -7.87
C PRO A 21 -4.42 8.82 -8.78
N ARG A 22 -3.11 9.11 -8.73
CA ARG A 22 -2.15 8.65 -9.73
C ARG A 22 -2.02 7.14 -9.75
N LEU A 23 -2.00 6.52 -8.57
CA LEU A 23 -1.96 5.07 -8.43
C LEU A 23 -3.20 4.42 -9.08
N THR A 24 -4.38 4.98 -8.83
CA THR A 24 -5.66 4.47 -9.37
C THR A 24 -5.69 4.56 -10.89
N GLU A 25 -5.25 5.68 -11.46
CA GLU A 25 -5.21 5.86 -12.91
C GLU A 25 -4.27 4.86 -13.57
N LYS A 26 -3.03 4.70 -13.06
CA LYS A 26 -2.05 3.75 -13.62
C LYS A 26 -2.56 2.30 -13.56
N ILE A 27 -3.10 1.86 -12.41
CA ILE A 27 -3.62 0.49 -12.29
C ILE A 27 -4.84 0.29 -13.20
N SER A 28 -5.74 1.27 -13.32
CA SER A 28 -6.93 1.15 -14.18
C SER A 28 -6.56 0.97 -15.65
N LEU A 29 -5.49 1.62 -16.12
CA LEU A 29 -4.97 1.45 -17.48
C LEU A 29 -4.35 0.06 -17.69
N GLN A 30 -3.68 -0.49 -16.69
CA GLN A 30 -3.00 -1.79 -16.76
C GLN A 30 -3.93 -2.98 -16.54
N LEU A 31 -5.03 -2.79 -15.80
CA LEU A 31 -6.03 -3.81 -15.47
C LEU A 31 -7.43 -3.38 -15.93
N PRO A 32 -7.71 -3.33 -17.26
CA PRO A 32 -9.00 -2.84 -17.79
C PRO A 32 -10.21 -3.69 -17.37
N ASN A 33 -9.99 -4.92 -16.89
CA ASN A 33 -11.04 -5.82 -16.40
C ASN A 33 -11.41 -5.58 -14.92
N TYR A 34 -10.72 -4.65 -14.26
CA TYR A 34 -10.92 -4.26 -12.88
C TYR A 34 -11.52 -2.85 -12.79
N ARG A 35 -12.55 -2.72 -11.94
CA ARG A 35 -12.95 -1.44 -11.38
C ARG A 35 -12.02 -1.13 -10.22
N VAL A 36 -11.15 -0.14 -10.38
CA VAL A 36 -10.23 0.31 -9.32
C VAL A 36 -10.89 1.42 -8.50
N VAL A 37 -11.03 1.18 -7.19
CA VAL A 37 -11.59 2.13 -6.23
C VAL A 37 -10.47 2.68 -5.36
N ASN A 38 -10.32 4.00 -5.30
CA ASN A 38 -9.39 4.63 -4.37
C ASN A 38 -10.03 4.77 -2.99
N ALA A 39 -9.41 4.16 -1.99
CA ALA A 39 -9.77 4.29 -0.57
C ALA A 39 -8.56 4.84 0.23
N GLY A 40 -7.77 5.72 -0.39
CA GLY A 40 -6.69 6.47 0.23
C GLY A 40 -7.22 7.66 1.03
N VAL A 41 -6.73 7.86 2.25
CA VAL A 41 -7.02 9.10 3.01
C VAL A 41 -5.74 9.64 3.60
N SER A 42 -5.43 10.88 3.25
CA SER A 42 -4.19 11.52 3.67
C SER A 42 -3.96 11.44 5.17
N ALA A 43 -2.71 11.13 5.53
CA ALA A 43 -2.22 11.18 6.90
C ALA A 43 -2.86 10.15 7.87
N ASN A 44 -3.65 9.20 7.36
CA ASN A 44 -4.24 8.11 8.13
C ASN A 44 -3.19 7.08 8.56
N THR A 45 -3.44 6.49 9.72
CA THR A 45 -2.72 5.34 10.26
C THR A 45 -3.58 4.07 10.17
N THR A 46 -3.04 2.92 10.54
CA THR A 46 -3.80 1.67 10.69
C THR A 46 -4.95 1.77 11.71
N LYS A 47 -4.83 2.64 12.72
CA LYS A 47 -5.94 2.91 13.67
C LYS A 47 -7.12 3.59 12.97
N ASP A 48 -6.84 4.49 12.03
CA ASP A 48 -7.87 5.17 11.25
C ASP A 48 -8.47 4.24 10.19
N ALA A 49 -7.64 3.40 9.59
CA ALA A 49 -8.06 2.36 8.66
C ALA A 49 -9.17 1.48 9.27
N LEU A 50 -8.98 0.96 10.49
CA LEU A 50 -9.98 0.14 11.18
C LEU A 50 -11.32 0.85 11.42
N ARG A 51 -11.33 2.19 11.56
CA ARG A 51 -12.57 2.96 11.76
C ARG A 51 -13.39 3.11 10.48
N ARG A 52 -12.74 3.04 9.31
CA ARG A 52 -13.36 3.34 8.01
C ARG A 52 -13.45 2.14 7.07
N ILE A 53 -12.84 1.01 7.41
CA ILE A 53 -12.76 -0.18 6.55
C ILE A 53 -14.13 -0.68 6.08
N GLU A 54 -15.15 -0.65 6.96
CA GLU A 54 -16.51 -1.04 6.59
C GLU A 54 -17.01 -0.20 5.40
N LYS A 55 -17.00 1.13 5.57
CA LYS A 55 -17.49 2.09 4.59
C LYS A 55 -16.64 2.11 3.33
N ASP A 56 -15.33 2.17 3.48
CA ASP A 56 -14.42 2.49 2.38
C ASP A 56 -13.93 1.25 1.62
N VAL A 57 -14.10 0.05 2.18
CA VAL A 57 -13.63 -1.20 1.57
C VAL A 57 -14.76 -2.20 1.44
N LEU A 58 -15.39 -2.60 2.55
CA LEU A 58 -16.28 -3.76 2.57
C LEU A 58 -17.60 -3.52 1.80
N THR A 59 -18.13 -2.30 1.81
CA THR A 59 -19.33 -1.94 1.01
C THR A 59 -19.16 -2.19 -0.49
N TYR A 60 -17.93 -2.14 -1.01
CA TYR A 60 -17.64 -2.38 -2.42
C TYR A 60 -17.63 -3.85 -2.81
N ARG A 61 -17.67 -4.78 -1.83
CA ARG A 61 -17.53 -6.24 -2.02
C ARG A 61 -16.33 -6.58 -2.93
N PRO A 62 -15.10 -6.21 -2.53
CA PRO A 62 -13.93 -6.34 -3.39
C PRO A 62 -13.58 -7.80 -3.69
N ASP A 63 -13.00 -8.02 -4.87
CA ASP A 63 -12.33 -9.27 -5.25
C ASP A 63 -10.90 -9.31 -4.69
N LEU A 64 -10.22 -8.15 -4.69
CA LEU A 64 -8.90 -7.94 -4.10
C LEU A 64 -8.82 -6.55 -3.45
N VAL A 65 -7.98 -6.43 -2.43
CA VAL A 65 -7.69 -5.17 -1.73
C VAL A 65 -6.19 -5.02 -1.55
N THR A 66 -5.61 -3.91 -2.03
CA THR A 66 -4.26 -3.53 -1.62
C THR A 66 -4.32 -2.75 -0.32
N VAL A 67 -3.43 -3.06 0.62
CA VAL A 67 -3.35 -2.39 1.93
C VAL A 67 -1.96 -1.77 2.08
N LEU A 68 -1.89 -0.44 1.98
CA LEU A 68 -0.64 0.33 2.09
C LEU A 68 -0.76 1.37 3.21
N PHE A 69 -0.23 1.00 4.38
CA PHE A 69 -0.07 1.85 5.56
C PHE A 69 1.33 1.67 6.12
N GLY A 70 1.65 2.36 7.23
CA GLY A 70 2.97 2.26 7.87
C GLY A 70 3.79 3.55 7.77
N SER A 71 3.64 4.33 6.69
CA SER A 71 4.39 5.58 6.54
C SER A 71 3.99 6.62 7.60
N ASN A 72 2.71 6.72 7.97
CA ASN A 72 2.27 7.58 9.07
C ASN A 72 2.44 6.92 10.43
N ASP A 73 2.18 5.62 10.52
CA ASP A 73 2.33 4.81 11.74
C ASP A 73 3.76 4.84 12.29
N ALA A 74 4.78 4.85 11.42
CA ALA A 74 6.18 4.94 11.79
C ALA A 74 6.66 6.37 12.11
N ALA A 75 5.86 7.40 11.82
CA ALA A 75 6.28 8.78 12.02
C ALA A 75 6.21 9.16 13.50
N VAL A 76 7.25 9.82 14.03
CA VAL A 76 7.37 10.15 15.46
C VAL A 76 6.12 10.84 16.02
N HIS A 77 5.55 11.78 15.26
CA HIS A 77 4.40 12.60 15.64
C HIS A 77 3.03 11.87 15.55
N LYS A 78 2.98 10.68 14.94
CA LYS A 78 1.76 9.88 14.73
C LYS A 78 1.90 8.43 15.15
N LYS A 79 2.97 8.16 15.91
CA LYS A 79 3.48 6.81 16.11
C LYS A 79 2.41 5.85 16.60
N VAL A 80 2.18 4.78 15.84
CA VAL A 80 1.43 3.60 16.28
C VAL A 80 2.46 2.59 16.73
N ALA A 81 2.42 2.15 17.99
CA ALA A 81 3.38 1.17 18.48
C ALA A 81 3.41 -0.08 17.57
N LEU A 82 4.60 -0.65 17.33
CA LEU A 82 4.80 -1.71 16.33
C LEU A 82 3.86 -2.91 16.55
N ASN A 83 3.69 -3.36 17.79
CA ASN A 83 2.75 -4.43 18.13
C ASN A 83 1.30 -4.06 17.78
N THR A 84 0.87 -2.83 18.10
CA THR A 84 -0.47 -2.34 17.73
C THR A 84 -0.63 -2.22 16.21
N TYR A 85 0.42 -1.85 15.49
CA TYR A 85 0.41 -1.81 14.04
C TYR A 85 0.22 -3.21 13.44
N GLU A 86 0.94 -4.21 13.96
CA GLU A 86 0.78 -5.62 13.58
C GLU A 86 -0.64 -6.14 13.89
N GLU A 87 -1.13 -5.93 15.12
CA GLU A 87 -2.48 -6.31 15.54
C GLU A 87 -3.55 -5.66 14.64
N ASN A 88 -3.36 -4.39 14.28
CA ASN A 88 -4.28 -3.70 13.38
C ASN A 88 -4.26 -4.31 11.99
N LEU A 89 -3.08 -4.62 11.44
CA LEU A 89 -2.96 -5.25 10.11
C LEU A 89 -3.59 -6.64 10.10
N ILE A 90 -3.36 -7.47 11.13
CA ILE A 90 -4.00 -8.78 11.28
C ILE A 90 -5.53 -8.61 11.25
N LYS A 91 -6.06 -7.65 12.01
CA LYS A 91 -7.50 -7.38 12.05
C LYS A 91 -8.05 -6.86 10.72
N ILE A 92 -7.33 -5.97 10.04
CA ILE A 92 -7.69 -5.47 8.70
C ILE A 92 -7.76 -6.64 7.72
N THR A 93 -6.74 -7.49 7.69
CA THR A 93 -6.68 -8.68 6.83
C THR A 93 -7.81 -9.66 7.14
N GLN A 94 -8.13 -9.91 8.41
CA GLN A 94 -9.24 -10.78 8.81
C GLN A 94 -10.60 -10.23 8.38
N LEU A 95 -10.81 -8.91 8.46
CA LEU A 95 -12.05 -8.27 8.02
C LEU A 95 -12.25 -8.32 6.49
N ILE A 96 -11.15 -8.25 5.73
CA ILE A 96 -11.18 -8.33 4.25
C ILE A 96 -11.27 -9.78 3.76
N GLY A 97 -10.59 -10.69 4.46
CA GLY A 97 -10.26 -12.03 3.98
C GLY A 97 -8.79 -12.11 3.54
N PRO A 98 -7.97 -13.01 4.11
CA PRO A 98 -6.55 -13.12 3.73
C PRO A 98 -6.34 -13.39 2.24
N ASP A 99 -7.17 -14.25 1.65
CA ASP A 99 -7.16 -14.60 0.23
C ASP A 99 -7.52 -13.44 -0.70
N LYS A 100 -8.04 -12.33 -0.16
CA LYS A 100 -8.35 -11.10 -0.91
C LYS A 100 -7.38 -9.96 -0.61
N THR A 101 -6.49 -10.14 0.35
CA THR A 101 -5.64 -9.05 0.85
C THR A 101 -4.25 -9.12 0.24
N ILE A 102 -3.80 -8.00 -0.31
CA ILE A 102 -2.42 -7.78 -0.75
C ILE A 102 -1.81 -6.71 0.17
N LEU A 103 -1.00 -7.15 1.14
CA LEU A 103 -0.28 -6.26 2.02
C LEU A 103 0.95 -5.68 1.31
N ILE A 104 1.14 -4.37 1.43
CA ILE A 104 2.26 -3.65 0.80
C ILE A 104 3.10 -2.99 1.91
N THR A 105 4.40 -3.26 1.92
CA THR A 105 5.30 -2.65 2.92
C THR A 105 5.41 -1.13 2.71
N PRO A 106 5.48 -0.30 3.78
CA PRO A 106 5.63 1.14 3.63
C PRO A 106 6.98 1.47 2.97
N PRO A 107 7.05 2.41 2.02
CA PRO A 107 8.29 2.76 1.33
C PRO A 107 9.32 3.45 2.25
N PRO A 108 10.60 3.51 1.86
CA PRO A 108 11.57 4.39 2.48
C PRO A 108 11.24 5.88 2.22
N VAL A 109 11.91 6.76 2.97
CA VAL A 109 11.85 8.22 2.80
C VAL A 109 13.25 8.81 2.54
N ASP A 110 13.31 10.03 2.00
CA ASP A 110 14.52 10.85 2.15
C ASP A 110 14.53 11.46 3.56
N GLU A 111 15.30 10.86 4.46
CA GLU A 111 15.42 11.33 5.85
C GLU A 111 15.91 12.78 5.99
N LYS A 112 16.55 13.35 4.96
CA LYS A 112 16.94 14.77 4.97
C LYS A 112 15.72 15.70 4.92
N LEU A 113 14.67 15.28 4.23
CA LEU A 113 13.44 16.05 4.04
C LEU A 113 12.33 15.60 4.99
N GLN A 114 12.45 14.42 5.59
CA GLN A 114 11.49 13.83 6.52
C GLN A 114 12.08 13.69 7.94
N PRO A 115 12.20 14.77 8.73
CA PRO A 115 12.83 14.74 10.05
C PRO A 115 12.09 13.85 11.07
N ASN A 116 10.80 13.61 10.84
CA ASN A 116 9.95 12.80 11.73
C ASN A 116 9.92 11.32 11.37
N ARG A 117 10.71 10.87 10.38
CA ARG A 117 10.73 9.48 9.91
C ARG A 117 12.17 9.03 9.73
N LYS A 118 12.43 7.77 10.08
CA LYS A 118 13.72 7.12 9.90
C LYS A 118 13.50 5.83 9.12
N ASN A 119 14.33 5.58 8.12
CA ASN A 119 14.31 4.34 7.34
C ASN A 119 14.61 3.13 8.21
N SER A 120 15.44 3.28 9.25
CA SER A 120 15.64 2.23 10.25
C SER A 120 14.38 1.88 11.05
N GLU A 121 13.47 2.84 11.22
CA GLU A 121 12.18 2.59 11.84
C GLU A 121 11.18 2.03 10.82
N LEU A 122 11.08 2.62 9.63
CA LEU A 122 10.22 2.13 8.54
C LEU A 122 10.54 0.67 8.16
N ALA A 123 11.81 0.28 8.18
CA ALA A 123 12.23 -1.11 7.98
C ALA A 123 11.56 -2.07 8.98
N LYS A 124 11.40 -1.67 10.25
CA LYS A 124 10.70 -2.50 11.25
C LYS A 124 9.22 -2.65 10.94
N TYR A 125 8.58 -1.61 10.42
CA TYR A 125 7.17 -1.65 9.99
C TYR A 125 7.01 -2.45 8.70
N ALA A 126 8.00 -2.42 7.80
CA ALA A 126 8.06 -3.30 6.64
C ALA A 126 8.17 -4.76 7.09
N ASP A 127 9.06 -5.08 8.04
CA ASP A 127 9.20 -6.44 8.57
C ASP A 127 7.93 -6.91 9.31
N ALA A 128 7.23 -6.00 9.99
CA ALA A 128 5.91 -6.27 10.58
C ALA A 128 4.88 -6.68 9.52
N VAL A 129 4.81 -5.96 8.40
CA VAL A 129 3.91 -6.30 7.29
C VAL A 129 4.24 -7.69 6.72
N LYS A 130 5.52 -8.02 6.57
CA LYS A 130 5.95 -9.36 6.09
C LYS A 130 5.50 -10.45 7.05
N ARG A 131 5.76 -10.29 8.36
CA ARG A 131 5.31 -11.22 9.40
C ARG A 131 3.80 -11.43 9.38
N VAL A 132 3.02 -10.35 9.28
CA VAL A 132 1.56 -10.44 9.22
C VAL A 132 1.09 -11.16 7.95
N SER A 133 1.76 -10.92 6.82
CA SER A 133 1.43 -11.64 5.59
C SER A 133 1.66 -13.14 5.71
N ASP A 134 2.79 -13.54 6.30
CA ASP A 134 3.11 -14.94 6.55
C ASP A 134 2.13 -15.58 7.55
N GLU A 135 1.79 -14.86 8.63
CA GLU A 135 0.88 -15.33 9.68
C GLU A 135 -0.55 -15.53 9.17
N THR A 136 -1.05 -14.59 8.38
CA THR A 136 -2.44 -14.60 7.89
C THR A 136 -2.63 -15.41 6.61
N GLY A 137 -1.54 -15.67 5.88
CA GLY A 137 -1.59 -16.26 4.54
C GLY A 137 -2.07 -15.28 3.46
N SER A 138 -2.04 -13.96 3.73
CA SER A 138 -2.32 -12.95 2.71
C SER A 138 -1.19 -12.83 1.71
N TYR A 139 -1.44 -12.14 0.59
CA TYR A 139 -0.39 -11.84 -0.38
C TYR A 139 0.47 -10.66 0.09
N LEU A 140 1.71 -10.61 -0.39
CA LEU A 140 2.71 -9.60 -0.03
C LEU A 140 3.29 -8.92 -1.28
N ILE A 141 3.51 -7.61 -1.18
CA ILE A 141 4.43 -6.84 -2.03
C ILE A 141 5.44 -6.13 -1.11
N ASP A 142 6.72 -6.49 -1.22
CA ASP A 142 7.80 -5.88 -0.44
C ASP A 142 8.35 -4.59 -1.09
N PHE A 143 7.50 -3.57 -1.13
CA PHE A 143 7.80 -2.29 -1.77
C PHE A 143 8.93 -1.50 -1.11
N TYR A 144 9.09 -1.61 0.22
CA TYR A 144 10.24 -1.05 0.94
C TYR A 144 11.56 -1.54 0.34
N THR A 145 11.74 -2.86 0.24
CA THR A 145 12.99 -3.45 -0.29
C THR A 145 13.17 -3.10 -1.76
N GLU A 146 12.10 -3.15 -2.54
CA GLU A 146 12.12 -2.81 -3.97
C GLU A 146 12.61 -1.38 -4.23
N LEU A 147 12.14 -0.40 -3.46
CA LEU A 147 12.64 0.97 -3.58
C LEU A 147 14.02 1.11 -2.95
N TYR A 148 14.22 0.66 -1.70
CA TYR A 148 15.41 0.98 -0.92
C TYR A 148 16.68 0.31 -1.46
N SER A 149 16.56 -0.78 -2.22
CA SER A 149 17.67 -1.43 -2.91
C SER A 149 18.21 -0.63 -4.11
N ARG A 150 17.46 0.35 -4.60
CA ARG A 150 17.86 1.21 -5.73
C ARG A 150 18.77 2.33 -5.23
N THR A 151 19.95 2.48 -5.86
CA THR A 151 20.92 3.52 -5.48
C THR A 151 20.34 4.94 -5.57
N ASN A 152 19.37 5.14 -6.47
CA ASN A 152 18.72 6.42 -6.70
C ASN A 152 17.30 6.51 -6.11
N TYR A 153 16.93 5.69 -5.12
CA TYR A 153 15.56 5.65 -4.61
C TYR A 153 14.99 7.01 -4.19
N LYS A 154 15.83 7.93 -3.72
CA LYS A 154 15.42 9.28 -3.33
C LYS A 154 14.84 10.09 -4.48
N GLU A 155 15.34 9.88 -5.71
CA GLU A 155 14.79 10.53 -6.91
C GLU A 155 13.37 10.04 -7.21
N LEU A 156 13.03 8.81 -6.80
CA LEU A 156 11.68 8.26 -6.93
C LEU A 156 10.69 8.91 -5.95
N LEU A 157 11.21 9.56 -4.90
CA LEU A 157 10.46 10.28 -3.86
C LEU A 157 10.33 11.80 -4.16
N VAL A 158 10.66 12.21 -5.39
CA VAL A 158 10.52 13.59 -5.86
C VAL A 158 9.18 13.73 -6.59
N GLY A 159 8.11 13.87 -5.82
CA GLY A 159 6.81 14.34 -6.32
C GLY A 159 6.72 15.87 -6.42
N ILE A 160 5.52 16.40 -6.68
CA ILE A 160 5.21 17.82 -6.82
C ILE A 160 5.55 18.60 -5.55
N LEU A 161 5.36 18.00 -4.37
CA LEU A 161 5.76 18.64 -3.11
C LEU A 161 7.26 18.53 -2.84
N ASN A 162 7.94 17.60 -3.53
CA ASN A 162 9.35 17.29 -3.31
C ASN A 162 9.71 17.19 -1.82
N ASP A 163 8.91 16.44 -1.07
CA ASP A 163 9.02 16.33 0.38
C ASP A 163 9.81 15.10 0.83
N GLY A 164 10.30 14.27 -0.10
CA GLY A 164 11.02 13.04 0.22
C GLY A 164 10.14 11.94 0.82
N LEU A 165 8.82 12.03 0.70
CA LEU A 165 7.86 11.01 1.10
C LEU A 165 6.95 10.61 -0.07
N HIS A 166 6.36 11.59 -0.76
CA HIS A 166 5.42 11.34 -1.84
C HIS A 166 6.15 11.10 -3.17
N PHE A 167 5.72 10.08 -3.90
CA PHE A 167 6.39 9.66 -5.13
C PHE A 167 6.21 10.66 -6.28
N GLY A 168 7.20 10.69 -7.16
CA GLY A 168 7.03 11.18 -8.52
C GLY A 168 6.42 10.11 -9.43
N GLU A 169 6.28 10.45 -10.71
CA GLU A 169 5.73 9.56 -11.75
C GLU A 169 6.36 8.16 -11.75
N ALA A 170 7.70 8.10 -11.75
CA ALA A 170 8.44 6.84 -11.78
C ALA A 170 8.22 5.97 -10.54
N GLY A 171 8.06 6.58 -9.35
CA GLY A 171 7.75 5.84 -8.14
C GLY A 171 6.33 5.24 -8.17
N TYR A 172 5.36 5.98 -8.72
CA TYR A 172 4.02 5.44 -8.96
C TYR A 172 3.99 4.37 -10.06
N ASP A 173 4.84 4.46 -11.10
CA ASP A 173 4.97 3.41 -12.11
C ASP A 173 5.44 2.10 -11.49
N ILE A 174 6.47 2.14 -10.65
CA ILE A 174 6.96 0.95 -9.95
C ILE A 174 5.86 0.34 -9.08
N LEU A 175 5.19 1.13 -8.25
CA LEU A 175 4.14 0.63 -7.36
C LEU A 175 2.97 0.02 -8.15
N ALA A 176 2.52 0.70 -9.22
CA ALA A 176 1.44 0.20 -10.06
C ALA A 176 1.81 -1.11 -10.76
N ASN A 177 3.02 -1.21 -11.31
CA ASN A 177 3.51 -2.42 -11.97
C ASN A 177 3.56 -3.61 -11.01
N LEU A 178 4.11 -3.43 -9.80
CA LEU A 178 4.15 -4.48 -8.78
C LEU A 178 2.76 -4.97 -8.40
N ILE A 179 1.80 -4.05 -8.24
CA ILE A 179 0.41 -4.41 -7.93
C ILE A 179 -0.22 -5.19 -9.08
N THR A 180 -0.06 -4.71 -10.32
CA THR A 180 -0.59 -5.37 -11.52
C THR A 180 -0.02 -6.77 -11.69
N GLU A 181 1.31 -6.92 -11.61
CA GLU A 181 1.99 -8.22 -11.72
C GLU A 181 1.52 -9.19 -10.64
N LYS A 182 1.41 -8.72 -9.38
CA LYS A 182 0.91 -9.54 -8.28
C LYS A 182 -0.53 -9.99 -8.51
N ILE A 183 -1.40 -9.12 -9.00
CA ILE A 183 -2.79 -9.48 -9.32
C ILE A 183 -2.83 -10.54 -10.43
N LEU A 184 -2.07 -10.36 -11.51
CA LEU A 184 -2.04 -11.34 -12.61
C LEU A 184 -1.52 -12.73 -12.16
N ASP A 185 -0.51 -12.74 -11.29
CA ASP A 185 0.03 -13.94 -10.65
C ASP A 185 -1.03 -14.68 -9.80
N ILE A 186 -1.78 -13.93 -8.98
CA ILE A 186 -2.88 -14.47 -8.17
C ILE A 186 -3.96 -15.10 -9.05
N GLU A 187 -4.36 -14.43 -10.12
CA GLU A 187 -5.41 -14.92 -11.02
C GLU A 187 -4.99 -16.19 -11.74
N SER A 188 -3.77 -16.22 -12.31
CA SER A 188 -3.19 -17.40 -12.94
C SER A 188 -3.13 -18.60 -11.99
N THR A 189 -2.81 -18.34 -10.71
CA THR A 189 -2.77 -19.38 -9.68
C THR A 189 -4.16 -19.89 -9.30
N ARG A 190 -5.16 -19.02 -9.29
CA ARG A 190 -6.55 -19.39 -9.00
C ARG A 190 -7.12 -20.24 -10.13
N GLU A 191 -6.92 -19.87 -11.40
CA GLU A 191 -7.42 -20.63 -12.55
C GLU A 191 -6.89 -22.08 -12.55
N LYS A 192 -5.59 -22.27 -12.31
CA LYS A 192 -4.96 -23.60 -12.23
C LYS A 192 -5.43 -24.50 -11.07
N LYS A 193 -6.11 -23.95 -10.05
CA LYS A 193 -6.68 -24.76 -8.97
C LYS A 193 -8.05 -25.34 -9.30
N PHE A 194 -8.69 -24.84 -10.37
CA PHE A 194 -10.01 -25.27 -10.81
C PHE A 194 -9.99 -26.10 -12.09
N ASP A 195 -8.80 -26.32 -12.67
CA ASP A 195 -8.51 -27.33 -13.71
C ASP A 195 -8.00 -28.63 -13.07
#